data_AF-A0A2E7R716-F1
#
_entry.id   AF-A0A2E7R716-F1
#
_cell.length_a   1.000
_cell.length_b   1.000
_cell.length_c   1.000
_cell.angle_alpha   90.00
_cell.angle_beta   90.00
_cell.angle_gamma   90.00
#
_symmetry.space_group_name_H-M   'P 1'
#
loop_
_entity.id
_entity.type
_entity.pdbx_description
1 polymer ?
#
loop_
_entity_poly.entity_id
_entity_poly.type
_entity_poly.pdbx_seq_one_letter_code
_entity_poly.pdbx_strand_id
1 'polypeptide(L)'
;MDNKYINFYNNLVDLTRNKILYKDFTDQDTFSDRLIVFLFHFAFFLNVFKSNSQKNIHQIVFDFIFNQLEASLREIGYADTSINKKMKNYVNLFYSILTKIDDWENLDRERQKYIFKFYLNIKKESFILPEYFEKYRNYLKKNTFNSLLKGVIKPKF
;
A
#
# COMPACT_ATOMS: atom_id res chain seq x y z
N MET A 1 -5.74 -13.18 18.09
CA MET A 1 -5.73 -12.57 16.74
C MET A 1 -5.36 -13.64 15.74
N ASP A 2 -6.00 -13.63 14.57
CA ASP A 2 -5.78 -14.62 13.52
C ASP A 2 -4.39 -14.39 12.89
N ASN A 3 -3.41 -15.25 13.19
CA ASN A 3 -1.97 -15.07 12.85
C ASN A 3 -1.72 -14.76 11.35
N LYS A 4 -2.64 -15.13 10.46
CA LYS A 4 -2.58 -14.83 9.02
C LYS A 4 -2.52 -13.33 8.73
N TYR A 5 -3.38 -12.52 9.35
CA TYR A 5 -3.47 -11.09 8.99
C TYR A 5 -2.26 -10.30 9.49
N ILE A 6 -1.67 -10.70 10.62
CA ILE A 6 -0.41 -10.15 11.14
C ILE A 6 0.72 -10.39 10.14
N ASN A 7 0.84 -11.61 9.61
CA ASN A 7 1.87 -11.93 8.61
C ASN A 7 1.67 -11.11 7.33
N PHE A 8 0.42 -10.92 6.89
CA PHE A 8 0.13 -10.07 5.74
C PHE A 8 0.52 -8.61 5.97
N TYR A 9 0.15 -8.03 7.12
CA TYR A 9 0.57 -6.68 7.50
C TYR A 9 2.10 -6.53 7.50
N ASN A 10 2.80 -7.45 8.16
CA ASN A 10 4.26 -7.44 8.24
C ASN A 10 4.91 -7.54 6.86
N ASN A 11 4.34 -8.34 5.94
CA ASN A 11 4.80 -8.41 4.56
C ASN A 11 4.61 -7.09 3.82
N LEU A 12 3.46 -6.42 3.98
CA LEU A 12 3.25 -5.08 3.39
C LEU A 12 4.26 -4.07 3.94
N VAL A 13 4.57 -4.13 5.24
CA VAL A 13 5.62 -3.31 5.85
C VAL A 13 7.00 -3.67 5.31
N ASP A 14 7.31 -4.94 5.07
CA ASP A 14 8.61 -5.35 4.52
C ASP A 14 8.80 -4.90 3.07
N LEU A 15 7.74 -4.92 2.26
CA LEU A 15 7.76 -4.39 0.89
C LEU A 15 8.13 -2.90 0.85
N THR A 16 7.72 -2.11 1.84
CA THR A 16 8.11 -0.69 1.90
C THR A 16 9.57 -0.48 2.28
N ARG A 17 10.31 -1.51 2.68
CA ARG A 17 11.76 -1.39 2.94
C ARG A 17 12.61 -1.50 1.68
N ASN A 18 12.02 -1.79 0.52
CA ASN A 18 12.76 -1.87 -0.73
C ASN A 18 13.27 -0.50 -1.14
N LYS A 19 14.59 -0.29 -1.04
CA LYS A 19 15.27 0.97 -1.34
C LYS A 19 15.04 1.47 -2.77
N ILE A 20 14.68 0.60 -3.72
CA ILE A 20 14.39 1.01 -5.10
C ILE A 20 13.21 1.99 -5.16
N LEU A 21 12.23 1.84 -4.26
CA LEU A 21 11.02 2.66 -4.20
C LEU A 21 11.34 4.14 -3.95
N TYR A 22 12.43 4.42 -3.24
CA TYR A 22 12.80 5.76 -2.79
C TYR A 22 13.86 6.43 -3.66
N LYS A 23 14.28 5.80 -4.76
CA LYS A 23 15.40 6.27 -5.57
C LYS A 23 15.18 7.64 -6.21
N ASP A 24 13.93 8.05 -6.39
CA ASP A 24 13.57 9.33 -7.00
C ASP A 24 13.05 10.39 -6.00
N PHE A 25 13.03 10.06 -4.70
CA PHE A 25 12.52 10.94 -3.66
C PHE A 25 13.47 12.10 -3.38
N THR A 26 12.89 13.24 -2.97
CA THR A 26 13.63 14.51 -2.89
C THR A 26 14.61 14.60 -1.74
N ASP A 27 14.20 14.09 -0.58
CA ASP A 27 14.82 14.20 0.73
C ASP A 27 14.54 12.86 1.42
N GLN A 28 15.51 12.33 2.17
CA GLN A 28 15.55 10.95 2.66
C GLN A 28 14.19 10.39 3.13
N ASP A 29 13.80 9.26 2.52
CA ASP A 29 12.82 8.25 2.97
C ASP A 29 12.16 8.53 4.33
N THR A 30 11.16 9.43 4.33
CA THR A 30 10.48 9.86 5.56
C THR A 30 9.45 8.81 5.98
N PHE A 31 9.06 8.84 7.26
CA PHE A 31 7.96 7.98 7.74
C PHE A 31 6.67 8.19 6.92
N SER A 32 6.37 9.42 6.54
CA SER A 32 5.19 9.74 5.74
C SER A 32 5.27 9.10 4.35
N ASP A 33 6.44 9.15 3.72
CA ASP A 33 6.67 8.54 2.41
C ASP A 33 6.50 7.02 2.47
N ARG A 34 7.11 6.36 3.47
CA ARG A 34 6.92 4.91 3.71
C ARG A 34 5.46 4.55 3.92
N LEU A 35 4.72 5.39 4.63
CA LEU A 35 3.30 5.17 4.87
C LEU A 35 2.48 5.27 3.58
N ILE A 36 2.75 6.25 2.73
CA ILE A 36 2.05 6.39 1.45
C ILE A 36 2.38 5.19 0.55
N VAL A 37 3.65 4.78 0.49
CA VAL A 37 4.07 3.58 -0.25
C VAL A 37 3.39 2.31 0.32
N PHE A 38 3.23 2.20 1.63
CA PHE A 38 2.47 1.11 2.27
C PHE A 38 1.02 1.10 1.78
N LEU A 39 0.36 2.27 1.79
CA LEU A 39 -1.02 2.41 1.31
C LEU A 39 -1.16 2.03 -0.17
N PHE A 40 -0.17 2.36 -1.02
CA PHE A 40 -0.15 1.90 -2.41
C PHE A 40 -0.10 0.38 -2.52
N HIS A 41 0.79 -0.29 -1.78
CA HIS A 41 0.85 -1.76 -1.80
C HIS A 41 -0.47 -2.41 -1.38
N PHE A 42 -1.11 -1.85 -0.35
CA PHE A 42 -2.40 -2.33 0.10
C PHE A 42 -3.52 -2.03 -0.91
N ALA A 43 -3.51 -0.85 -1.53
CA ALA A 43 -4.52 -0.46 -2.52
C ALA A 43 -4.43 -1.34 -3.77
N PHE A 44 -3.22 -1.61 -4.29
CA PHE A 44 -3.03 -2.53 -5.42
C PHE A 44 -3.45 -3.95 -5.07
N PHE A 45 -3.24 -4.39 -3.83
CA PHE A 45 -3.74 -5.69 -3.36
C PHE A 45 -5.27 -5.77 -3.47
N LEU A 46 -6.01 -4.80 -2.91
CA LEU A 46 -7.47 -4.80 -3.03
C LEU A 46 -7.95 -4.62 -4.48
N ASN A 47 -7.26 -3.79 -5.27
CA ASN A 47 -7.61 -3.57 -6.68
C ASN A 47 -7.51 -4.86 -7.51
N VAL A 48 -6.46 -5.67 -7.31
CA VAL A 48 -6.31 -6.95 -8.01
C VAL A 48 -7.37 -7.97 -7.59
N PHE A 49 -7.79 -7.95 -6.32
CA PHE A 49 -8.72 -8.93 -5.77
C PHE A 49 -10.18 -8.45 -5.65
N LYS A 50 -10.57 -7.37 -6.34
CA LYS A 50 -11.86 -6.64 -6.24
C LYS A 50 -13.17 -7.42 -6.55
N SER A 51 -13.18 -8.76 -6.49
CA SER A 51 -14.34 -9.61 -6.73
C SER A 51 -15.45 -9.42 -5.68
N ASN A 52 -16.70 -9.34 -6.15
CA ASN A 52 -17.90 -9.27 -5.30
C ASN A 52 -18.03 -10.45 -4.31
N SER A 53 -17.50 -11.62 -4.66
CA SER A 53 -17.53 -12.82 -3.80
C SER A 53 -16.67 -12.69 -2.53
N GLN A 54 -15.80 -11.67 -2.46
CA GLN A 54 -14.81 -11.50 -1.40
C GLN A 54 -15.06 -10.24 -0.56
N LYS A 55 -16.19 -9.54 -0.71
CA LYS A 55 -16.47 -8.28 0.01
C LYS A 55 -16.25 -8.36 1.52
N ASN A 56 -16.78 -9.40 2.18
CA ASN A 56 -16.64 -9.56 3.62
C ASN A 56 -15.18 -9.72 4.04
N ILE A 57 -14.39 -10.48 3.28
CA ILE A 57 -12.98 -10.68 3.61
C ILE A 57 -12.13 -9.43 3.32
N HIS A 58 -12.50 -8.62 2.32
CA HIS A 58 -11.85 -7.33 2.05
C HIS A 58 -12.07 -6.36 3.20
N GLN A 59 -13.28 -6.29 3.75
CA GLN A 59 -13.59 -5.46 4.92
C GLN A 59 -12.80 -5.92 6.15
N ILE A 60 -12.77 -7.23 6.42
CA ILE A 60 -11.99 -7.78 7.55
C ILE A 60 -10.50 -7.44 7.42
N VAL A 61 -9.93 -7.57 6.22
CA VAL A 61 -8.51 -7.24 5.98
C VAL A 61 -8.29 -5.73 6.11
N PHE A 62 -9.18 -4.90 5.58
CA PHE A 62 -9.13 -3.45 5.70
C PHE A 62 -9.13 -3.02 7.17
N ASP A 63 -10.12 -3.46 7.95
CA ASP A 63 -10.24 -3.12 9.36
C ASP A 63 -9.01 -3.56 10.14
N PHE A 64 -8.51 -4.77 9.87
CA PHE A 64 -7.30 -5.28 10.49
C PHE A 64 -6.07 -4.41 10.19
N ILE A 65 -5.84 -4.06 8.92
CA ILE A 65 -4.68 -3.26 8.50
C ILE A 65 -4.71 -1.87 9.15
N PHE A 66 -5.86 -1.20 9.17
CA PHE A 66 -5.96 0.14 9.75
C PHE A 66 -5.87 0.12 11.28
N ASN A 67 -6.41 -0.89 11.95
CA ASN A 67 -6.22 -1.08 13.39
C ASN A 67 -4.74 -1.29 13.74
N GLN A 68 -4.02 -2.07 12.95
CA GLN A 68 -2.59 -2.31 13.18
C GLN A 68 -1.75 -1.06 12.89
N LEU A 69 -2.09 -0.30 11.85
CA LEU A 69 -1.47 0.98 11.53
C LEU A 69 -1.67 1.99 12.67
N GLU A 70 -2.88 2.07 13.23
CA GLU A 70 -3.17 2.90 14.40
C GLU A 70 -2.33 2.50 15.62
N ALA A 71 -2.27 1.20 15.93
CA ALA A 71 -1.45 0.68 17.03
C ALA A 71 0.03 1.05 16.85
N SER A 72 0.58 0.86 15.65
CA SER A 72 1.96 1.25 15.35
C SER A 72 2.22 2.76 15.49
N LEU A 73 1.23 3.62 15.20
CA LEU A 73 1.34 5.06 15.43
C LEU A 73 1.33 5.42 16.93
N ARG A 74 0.51 4.72 17.73
CA ARG A 74 0.49 4.88 19.21
C ARG A 74 1.83 4.51 19.81
N GLU A 75 2.44 3.42 19.34
CA GLU A 75 3.73 2.92 19.83
C GLU A 75 4.89 3.90 19.60
N ILE A 76 4.90 4.63 18.48
CA ILE A 76 5.93 5.63 18.19
C ILE A 76 5.69 6.99 18.85
N GLY A 77 4.72 7.08 19.76
CA GLY A 77 4.52 8.24 20.64
C GLY A 77 3.64 9.35 20.09
N TYR A 78 2.77 9.07 19.11
CA TYR A 78 1.74 10.04 18.74
C TYR A 78 0.72 10.21 19.87
N ALA A 79 0.41 11.45 20.25
CA ALA A 79 -0.59 11.73 21.27
C ALA A 79 -1.99 11.29 20.81
N ASP A 80 -2.77 10.66 21.71
CA ASP A 80 -4.09 10.10 21.43
C ASP A 80 -5.05 11.05 20.72
N THR A 81 -5.02 12.34 21.09
CA THR A 81 -5.86 13.39 20.50
C THR A 81 -5.54 13.66 19.02
N SER A 82 -4.29 13.42 18.60
CA SER A 82 -3.84 13.62 17.22
C SER A 82 -4.09 12.40 16.33
N ILE A 83 -4.22 11.21 16.92
CA ILE A 83 -4.31 9.94 16.19
C ILE A 83 -5.61 9.82 15.42
N ASN A 84 -6.75 10.12 16.04
CA ASN A 84 -8.06 10.00 15.36
C ASN A 84 -8.12 10.84 14.08
N LYS A 85 -7.58 12.07 14.13
CA LYS A 85 -7.50 12.96 12.96
C LYS A 85 -6.56 12.39 11.89
N LYS A 86 -5.40 11.87 12.28
CA LYS A 86 -4.45 11.25 11.36
C LYS A 86 -5.00 9.98 10.71
N MET A 87 -5.63 9.11 11.47
CA MET A 87 -6.26 7.89 10.94
C MET A 87 -7.33 8.21 9.91
N LYS A 88 -8.19 9.22 10.18
CA LYS A 88 -9.17 9.69 9.20
C LYS A 88 -8.50 10.18 7.91
N ASN A 89 -7.39 10.93 8.03
CA ASN A 89 -6.63 11.38 6.87
C ASN A 89 -6.02 10.21 6.08
N TYR A 90 -5.49 9.18 6.75
CA TYR A 90 -4.92 7.99 6.10
C TYR A 90 -5.97 7.13 5.41
N VAL A 91 -7.14 6.96 6.01
CA VAL A 91 -8.28 6.29 5.37
C VAL A 91 -8.73 7.05 4.11
N ASN A 92 -8.87 8.38 4.20
CA ASN A 92 -9.24 9.20 3.04
C ASN A 92 -8.20 9.13 1.93
N LEU A 93 -6.91 9.20 2.30
CA LEU A 93 -5.80 9.06 1.38
C LEU A 93 -5.83 7.69 0.69
N PHE A 94 -6.08 6.62 1.43
CA PHE A 94 -6.19 5.27 0.87
C PHE A 94 -7.32 5.16 -0.16
N TYR A 95 -8.53 5.63 0.17
CA TYR A 95 -9.65 5.63 -0.79
C TYR A 95 -9.37 6.49 -2.02
N SER A 96 -8.66 7.60 -1.85
CA SER A 96 -8.20 8.44 -2.96
C SER A 96 -7.25 7.65 -3.88
N ILE A 97 -6.25 6.97 -3.31
CA ILE A 97 -5.32 6.11 -4.06
C ILE A 97 -6.10 5.01 -4.79
N LEU A 98 -6.96 4.28 -4.08
CA LEU A 98 -7.75 3.16 -4.62
C LEU A 98 -8.57 3.60 -5.83
N THR A 99 -9.21 4.78 -5.74
CA THR A 99 -9.95 5.37 -6.86
C THR A 99 -9.05 5.69 -8.05
N LYS A 100 -7.88 6.31 -7.82
CA LYS A 100 -6.96 6.67 -8.91
C LYS A 100 -6.36 5.46 -9.63
N ILE A 101 -6.18 4.34 -8.92
CA ILE A 101 -5.64 3.11 -9.50
C ILE A 101 -6.72 2.12 -9.97
N ASP A 102 -8.02 2.44 -9.85
CA ASP A 102 -9.09 1.48 -10.14
C ASP A 102 -9.00 0.91 -11.57
N ASP A 103 -8.66 1.80 -12.51
CA ASP A 103 -8.52 1.52 -13.93
C ASP A 103 -7.06 1.41 -14.40
N TRP A 104 -6.16 1.00 -13.51
CA TRP A 104 -4.70 0.98 -13.74
C TRP A 104 -4.28 0.30 -15.05
N GLU A 105 -5.00 -0.74 -15.48
CA GLU A 105 -4.70 -1.52 -16.69
C GLU A 105 -4.85 -0.74 -17.99
N ASN A 106 -5.72 0.28 -17.99
CA ASN A 106 -6.00 1.11 -19.16
C ASN A 106 -5.19 2.41 -19.16
N LEU A 107 -4.35 2.64 -18.14
CA LEU A 107 -3.49 3.81 -18.05
C LEU A 107 -2.18 3.60 -18.80
N ASP A 108 -1.80 4.60 -19.60
CA ASP A 108 -0.44 4.69 -20.12
C ASP A 108 0.58 4.96 -18.99
N ARG A 109 1.86 4.74 -19.30
CA ARG A 109 2.96 4.85 -18.34
C ARG A 109 3.14 6.26 -17.79
N GLU A 110 2.79 7.29 -18.56
CA GLU A 110 2.85 8.68 -18.12
C GLU A 110 1.77 8.96 -17.07
N ARG A 111 0.53 8.53 -17.32
CA ARG A 111 -0.58 8.65 -16.35
C ARG A 111 -0.30 7.88 -15.06
N GLN A 112 0.24 6.67 -15.17
CA GLN A 112 0.68 5.87 -14.03
C GLN A 112 1.73 6.62 -13.18
N LYS A 113 2.71 7.24 -13.84
CA LYS A 113 3.71 8.09 -13.19
C LYS A 113 3.07 9.30 -12.48
N TYR A 114 2.12 9.97 -13.13
CA TYR A 114 1.41 11.10 -12.53
C TYR A 114 0.63 10.74 -11.27
N ILE A 115 0.07 9.53 -11.17
CA ILE A 115 -0.58 9.07 -9.95
C ILE A 115 0.40 9.09 -8.77
N PHE A 116 1.60 8.55 -8.94
CA PHE A 116 2.59 8.57 -7.86
C PHE A 116 3.03 10.00 -7.51
N LYS A 117 3.31 10.82 -8.52
CA LYS A 117 3.71 12.24 -8.34
C LYS A 117 2.63 13.06 -7.61
N PHE A 118 1.36 12.68 -7.74
CA PHE A 118 0.26 13.35 -7.04
C PHE A 118 0.31 13.13 -5.52
N TYR A 119 0.82 11.99 -5.05
CA TYR A 119 0.85 11.65 -3.62
C TYR A 119 2.25 11.73 -2.99
N LEU A 120 3.30 11.58 -3.79
CA LEU A 120 4.68 11.47 -3.33
C LEU A 120 5.50 12.65 -3.86
N ASN A 121 6.38 13.19 -3.01
CA ASN A 121 7.29 14.25 -3.43
C ASN A 121 8.50 13.66 -4.16
N ILE A 122 8.40 13.56 -5.48
CA ILE A 122 9.39 12.91 -6.34
C ILE A 122 10.04 13.96 -7.26
N LYS A 123 11.37 14.11 -7.17
CA LYS A 123 12.16 15.11 -7.92
C LYS A 123 12.39 14.66 -9.36
N LYS A 124 12.56 13.36 -9.57
CA LYS A 124 12.99 12.78 -10.85
C LYS A 124 11.83 12.15 -11.58
N GLU A 125 11.67 12.51 -12.85
CA GLU A 125 10.66 11.93 -13.73
C GLU A 125 11.11 10.56 -14.24
N SER A 126 11.15 9.58 -13.35
CA SER A 126 11.48 8.19 -13.67
C SER A 126 10.23 7.31 -13.61
N PHE A 127 10.31 6.13 -14.25
CA PHE A 127 9.26 5.12 -14.23
C PHE A 127 9.46 4.03 -13.17
N ILE A 128 10.36 4.23 -12.20
CA ILE A 128 10.69 3.21 -11.20
C ILE A 128 9.46 2.75 -10.41
N LEU A 129 8.63 3.67 -9.93
CA LEU A 129 7.40 3.31 -9.20
C LEU A 129 6.37 2.60 -10.09
N PRO A 130 5.99 3.12 -11.29
CA PRO A 130 5.16 2.36 -12.22
C PRO A 130 5.67 0.95 -12.53
N GLU A 131 6.98 0.79 -12.76
CA GLU A 131 7.59 -0.52 -13.05
C GLU A 131 7.52 -1.47 -11.87
N TYR A 132 7.87 -0.97 -10.69
CA TYR A 132 7.81 -1.74 -9.46
C TYR A 132 6.38 -2.22 -9.19
N PHE A 133 5.40 -1.32 -9.24
CA PHE A 133 4.02 -1.66 -8.92
C PHE A 133 3.38 -2.54 -9.99
N GLU A 134 3.81 -2.45 -11.25
CA GLU A 134 3.37 -3.40 -12.28
C GLU A 134 3.94 -4.81 -12.05
N LYS A 135 5.21 -4.93 -11.63
CA LYS A 135 5.78 -6.22 -11.20
C LYS A 135 5.03 -6.79 -10.00
N TYR A 136 4.71 -5.94 -9.02
CA TYR A 136 3.93 -6.32 -7.85
C TYR A 136 2.51 -6.80 -8.23
N ARG A 137 1.78 -6.06 -9.07
CA ARG A 137 0.47 -6.48 -9.58
C ARG A 137 0.53 -7.83 -10.30
N ASN A 138 1.52 -8.02 -11.17
CA ASN A 138 1.71 -9.28 -11.88
C ASN A 138 2.00 -10.45 -10.94
N TYR A 139 2.73 -10.20 -9.85
CA TYR A 139 2.89 -11.18 -8.78
C TYR A 139 1.57 -11.47 -8.07
N LEU A 140 0.79 -10.45 -7.71
CA LEU A 140 -0.51 -10.63 -7.07
C LEU A 140 -1.47 -11.47 -7.92
N LYS A 141 -1.58 -11.17 -9.22
CA LYS A 141 -2.44 -11.89 -10.18
C LYS A 141 -2.08 -13.37 -10.34
N LYS A 142 -0.83 -13.75 -10.10
CA LYS A 142 -0.35 -15.14 -10.16
C LYS A 142 -0.65 -15.93 -8.88
N ASN A 143 -1.19 -15.28 -7.86
CA ASN A 143 -1.46 -15.87 -6.56
C ASN A 143 -2.95 -15.73 -6.19
N THR A 144 -3.36 -16.47 -5.17
CA THR A 144 -4.72 -16.34 -4.61
C THR A 144 -4.74 -15.37 -3.44
N PHE A 145 -5.87 -14.70 -3.22
CA PHE A 145 -6.07 -13.85 -2.06
C PHE A 145 -5.75 -14.58 -0.74
N ASN A 146 -6.28 -15.78 -0.56
CA ASN A 146 -6.08 -16.58 0.64
C ASN A 146 -4.62 -17.05 0.84
N SER A 147 -3.88 -17.33 -0.23
CA SER A 147 -2.47 -17.74 -0.12
C SER A 147 -1.57 -16.57 0.31
N LEU A 148 -1.82 -15.38 -0.24
CA LEU A 148 -1.07 -14.17 0.13
C LEU A 148 -1.35 -13.74 1.56
N LEU A 149 -2.61 -13.87 2.02
CA LEU A 149 -2.96 -13.62 3.42
C LEU A 149 -2.29 -14.59 4.40
N LYS A 150 -1.98 -15.83 4.00
CA LYS A 150 -1.36 -16.84 4.87
C LYS A 150 0.15 -16.68 5.03
N GLY A 151 0.78 -15.73 4.32
CA GLY A 151 2.13 -15.28 4.67
C GLY A 151 3.28 -15.81 3.82
N VAL A 152 3.14 -15.81 2.49
CA VAL A 152 4.30 -15.90 1.59
C VAL A 152 4.23 -14.81 0.54
N ILE A 153 4.52 -13.58 0.93
CA ILE A 153 4.92 -12.53 -0.02
C ILE A 153 6.44 -12.40 0.11
N LYS A 154 7.18 -13.26 -0.58
CA LYS A 154 8.65 -13.14 -0.73
C LYS A 154 9.07 -12.88 -2.19
N PRO A 155 8.47 -11.92 -2.91
CA PRO A 155 8.98 -11.57 -4.22
C PRO A 155 10.32 -10.83 -4.08
N LYS A 156 11.34 -11.29 -4.83
CA LYS A 156 12.53 -10.49 -5.09
C LYS A 156 12.21 -9.56 -6.26
N PHE A 157 11.82 -8.32 -5.96
CA PHE A 157 11.56 -7.29 -6.97
C PHE A 157 12.74 -6.34 -7.14
#